data_AF-A0A956Q955-F1
#
_entry.id   AF-A0A956Q955-F1
#
_cell.length_a   1.000
_cell.length_b   1.000
_cell.length_c   1.000
_cell.angle_alpha   90.00
_cell.angle_beta   90.00
_cell.angle_gamma   90.00
#
_symmetry.space_group_name_H-M   'P 1'
#
loop_
_entity.id
_entity.type
_entity.pdbx_description
1 polymer ?
#
loop_
_entity_poly.entity_id
_entity_poly.type
_entity_poly.pdbx_seq_one_letter_code
_entity_poly.pdbx_strand_id
1 'polypeptide(L)'
;MGAYTPGLKVTENTLLKLERRLPLDGEVLSKEGDRVSWDTIVARTDLPGRVDMINVANKLGIEAAAVPNSMFKKVGEKIGKGDPMAQNEGFFGFFKSTLPAPMAGTIESVSEITGQVILRAPPRLVEITAYVDGVVDQVLPNQGVVIKTFGTFIQGIFGIGGETSGELVMLAGSPDQEMTPDQIKPEHAGKIVVGGSLVTNPVLAAAISTGVKGLIVGGIHDQDLRDFLGYDLGVAITGSERKGVTLVVTEGFGPIPMAHRTFNLLRSKAGRRASMSGATQIRAGVIRPEVIIPELEGDWLQSEDRVLDLELAVGAPVRIIREPNFGRLAKVVALPVEPAVIPSEAKVRVAEVELDGGERMTLPRANLELIEG
;
A
#
# COMPACT_ATOMS: atom_id res chain seq x y z
N MET A 1 -14.89 -17.77 20.31
CA MET A 1 -14.54 -17.41 18.92
C MET A 1 -15.34 -16.16 18.57
N GLY A 2 -14.76 -14.99 18.85
CA GLY A 2 -15.38 -13.70 18.56
C GLY A 2 -15.69 -13.59 17.07
N ALA A 3 -16.86 -13.04 16.73
CA ALA A 3 -17.16 -12.73 15.34
C ALA A 3 -16.23 -11.58 14.92
N TYR A 4 -15.44 -11.78 13.87
CA TYR A 4 -14.69 -10.71 13.21
C TYR A 4 -15.66 -9.59 12.87
N THR A 5 -15.52 -8.46 13.56
CA THR A 5 -16.28 -7.26 13.26
C THR A 5 -15.35 -6.34 12.49
N PRO A 6 -15.63 -6.07 11.20
CA PRO A 6 -14.79 -5.18 10.42
C PRO A 6 -14.71 -3.82 11.12
N GLY A 7 -13.51 -3.26 11.27
CA GLY A 7 -13.39 -1.89 11.75
C GLY A 7 -12.05 -1.28 11.43
N LEU A 8 -12.07 -0.02 11.02
CA LEU A 8 -10.87 0.80 10.89
C LEU A 8 -10.39 1.22 12.28
N LYS A 9 -9.12 0.94 12.59
CA LYS A 9 -8.50 1.39 13.84
C LYS A 9 -8.12 2.86 13.73
N VAL A 10 -8.56 3.66 14.70
CA VAL A 10 -8.21 5.08 14.84
C VAL A 10 -7.87 5.31 16.30
N THR A 11 -6.60 5.32 16.66
CA THR A 11 -6.15 5.46 18.06
C THR A 11 -5.14 6.59 18.18
N GLU A 12 -5.29 7.46 19.19
CA GLU A 12 -4.31 8.53 19.46
C GLU A 12 -3.03 8.00 20.11
N ASN A 13 -3.13 7.04 21.03
CA ASN A 13 -1.99 6.58 21.83
C ASN A 13 -1.93 5.06 21.78
N THR A 14 -1.13 4.53 20.86
CA THR A 14 -0.94 3.09 20.72
C THR A 14 0.53 2.77 20.46
N LEU A 15 0.97 1.67 21.05
CA LEU A 15 2.25 1.06 20.70
C LEU A 15 2.04 0.24 19.42
N LEU A 16 2.92 0.44 18.44
CA LEU A 16 2.87 -0.24 17.16
C LEU A 16 4.16 -1.02 16.95
N LYS A 17 4.02 -2.22 16.39
CA LYS A 17 5.13 -3.04 15.91
C LYS A 17 4.96 -3.28 14.43
N LEU A 18 5.90 -2.80 13.63
CA LEU A 18 5.89 -2.88 12.19
C LEU A 18 6.98 -3.83 11.71
N GLU A 19 6.60 -4.93 11.11
CA GLU A 19 7.54 -5.80 10.43
C GLU A 19 8.03 -5.16 9.14
N ARG A 20 9.34 -4.97 9.04
CA ARG A 20 10.04 -4.54 7.82
C ARG A 20 10.78 -5.74 7.30
N ARG A 21 10.19 -6.45 6.33
CA ARG A 21 10.70 -7.71 5.81
C ARG A 21 11.07 -7.63 4.33
N LEU A 22 12.24 -8.17 4.00
CA LEU A 22 12.72 -8.34 2.65
C LEU A 22 11.93 -9.42 1.92
N PRO A 23 11.78 -9.30 0.58
CA PRO A 23 11.12 -10.32 -0.24
C PRO A 23 11.94 -11.60 -0.42
N LEU A 24 13.25 -11.54 -0.16
CA LEU A 24 14.21 -12.65 -0.19
C LEU A 24 15.22 -12.46 0.95
N ASP A 25 15.93 -13.53 1.29
CA ASP A 25 17.05 -13.44 2.24
C ASP A 25 18.10 -12.44 1.72
N GLY A 26 18.56 -11.57 2.61
CA GLY A 26 19.53 -10.53 2.34
C GLY A 26 20.27 -10.10 3.60
N GLU A 27 20.66 -8.83 3.64
CA GLU A 27 21.46 -8.25 4.71
C GLU A 27 20.60 -7.33 5.58
N VAL A 28 20.65 -7.53 6.90
CA VAL A 28 20.05 -6.61 7.88
C VAL A 28 21.12 -5.62 8.34
N LEU A 29 20.83 -4.33 8.24
CA LEU A 29 21.78 -3.24 8.47
C LEU A 29 21.66 -2.62 9.87
N SER A 30 20.51 -2.78 10.52
CA SER A 30 20.24 -2.26 11.87
C SER A 30 20.32 -3.35 12.93
N LYS A 31 20.55 -2.95 14.17
CA LYS A 31 20.63 -3.81 15.35
C LYS A 31 19.48 -3.53 16.30
N GLU A 32 19.17 -4.52 17.15
CA GLU A 32 18.20 -4.34 18.23
C GLU A 32 18.60 -3.18 19.14
N GLY A 33 17.65 -2.31 19.45
CA GLY A 33 17.86 -1.08 20.22
C GLY A 33 18.24 0.15 19.40
N ASP A 34 18.54 0.03 18.10
CA ASP A 34 18.85 1.18 17.25
C ASP A 34 17.64 2.11 17.12
N ARG A 35 17.86 3.42 17.27
CA ARG A 35 16.88 4.44 16.92
C ARG A 35 16.94 4.71 15.42
N VAL A 36 15.78 4.69 14.77
CA VAL A 36 15.67 4.85 13.31
C VAL A 36 14.69 5.96 12.96
N SER A 37 14.96 6.64 11.86
CA SER A 37 14.01 7.52 11.17
C SER A 37 13.29 6.74 10.06
N TRP A 38 12.14 7.22 9.62
CA TRP A 38 11.32 6.61 8.56
C TRP A 38 12.09 6.21 7.28
N ASP A 39 13.14 6.95 6.92
CA ASP A 39 13.99 6.77 5.73
C ASP A 39 15.28 6.00 6.01
N THR A 40 15.55 5.63 7.26
CA THR A 40 16.69 4.77 7.59
C THR A 40 16.53 3.43 6.89
N ILE A 41 17.50 3.04 6.06
CA ILE A 41 17.52 1.72 5.42
C ILE A 41 17.87 0.68 6.47
N VAL A 42 16.95 -0.25 6.74
CA VAL A 42 17.11 -1.24 7.81
C VAL A 42 17.52 -2.61 7.29
N ALA A 43 17.23 -2.91 6.03
CA ALA A 43 17.70 -4.13 5.36
C ALA A 43 17.72 -3.96 3.85
N ARG A 44 18.48 -4.82 3.16
CA ARG A 44 18.58 -4.84 1.70
C ARG A 44 18.81 -6.24 1.14
N THR A 45 18.41 -6.47 -0.10
CA THR A 45 18.68 -7.70 -0.85
C THR A 45 18.82 -7.42 -2.34
N ASP A 46 19.55 -8.28 -3.05
CA ASP A 46 19.57 -8.29 -4.51
C ASP A 46 18.48 -9.21 -5.05
N LEU A 47 17.47 -8.64 -5.72
CA LEU A 47 16.51 -9.46 -6.45
C LEU A 47 17.13 -9.93 -7.77
N PRO A 48 17.00 -11.23 -8.11
CA PRO A 48 17.42 -11.73 -9.40
C PRO A 48 16.79 -10.92 -10.53
N GLY A 49 17.61 -10.55 -11.51
CA GLY A 49 17.11 -9.86 -12.69
C GLY A 49 16.12 -10.73 -13.45
N ARG A 50 15.17 -10.08 -14.14
CA ARG A 50 14.21 -10.77 -15.00
C ARG A 50 14.94 -11.60 -16.07
N VAL A 51 14.26 -12.64 -16.52
CA VAL A 51 14.78 -13.56 -17.53
C VAL A 51 13.99 -13.38 -18.82
N ASP A 52 14.69 -13.12 -19.91
CA ASP A 52 14.13 -13.10 -21.27
C ASP A 52 14.60 -14.35 -22.02
N MET A 53 13.65 -15.15 -22.49
CA MET A 53 13.91 -16.30 -23.36
C MET A 53 13.82 -15.88 -24.82
N ILE A 54 14.91 -16.01 -25.56
CA ILE A 54 15.01 -15.53 -26.94
C ILE A 54 15.17 -16.74 -27.86
N ASN A 55 14.21 -16.96 -28.75
CA ASN A 55 14.34 -17.99 -29.78
C ASN A 55 15.24 -17.48 -30.91
N VAL A 56 16.54 -17.75 -30.79
CA VAL A 56 17.57 -17.29 -31.73
C VAL A 56 17.49 -18.05 -33.04
N ALA A 57 17.27 -19.38 -32.99
CA ALA A 57 17.09 -20.22 -34.17
C ALA A 57 16.01 -19.65 -35.11
N ASN A 58 14.81 -19.40 -34.60
CA ASN A 58 13.72 -18.86 -35.41
C ASN A 58 13.99 -17.43 -35.88
N LYS A 59 14.61 -16.59 -35.06
CA LYS A 59 14.91 -15.19 -35.41
C LYS A 59 15.99 -15.06 -36.49
N LEU A 60 16.94 -15.99 -36.53
CA LEU A 60 18.03 -16.01 -37.52
C LEU A 60 17.78 -16.97 -38.69
N GLY A 61 16.75 -17.83 -38.61
CA GLY A 61 16.43 -18.84 -39.61
C GLY A 61 17.49 -19.94 -39.70
N ILE A 62 18.02 -20.39 -38.56
CA ILE A 62 19.06 -21.42 -38.46
C ILE A 62 18.58 -22.62 -37.64
N GLU A 63 19.21 -23.77 -37.83
CA GLU A 63 18.98 -24.96 -37.01
C GLU A 63 19.37 -24.72 -35.55
N ALA A 64 18.64 -25.32 -34.62
CA ALA A 64 18.89 -25.17 -33.18
C ALA A 64 20.34 -25.54 -32.80
N ALA A 65 20.87 -26.60 -33.40
CA ALA A 65 22.24 -27.08 -33.18
C ALA A 65 23.32 -26.09 -33.64
N ALA A 66 22.99 -25.16 -34.54
CA ALA A 66 23.91 -24.13 -35.02
C ALA A 66 23.96 -22.89 -34.11
N VAL A 67 22.96 -22.70 -33.23
CA VAL A 67 22.86 -21.52 -32.37
C VAL A 67 24.11 -21.28 -31.52
N PRO A 68 24.70 -22.28 -30.82
CA PRO A 68 25.91 -22.06 -30.01
C PRO A 68 27.08 -21.44 -30.79
N ASN A 69 27.26 -21.85 -32.06
CA ASN A 69 28.34 -21.34 -32.92
C ASN A 69 28.01 -19.98 -33.55
N SER A 70 26.73 -19.61 -33.57
CA SER A 70 26.25 -18.33 -34.09
C SER A 70 26.29 -17.19 -33.06
N MET A 71 26.62 -17.48 -31.79
CA MET A 71 26.66 -16.48 -30.71
C MET A 71 27.94 -15.64 -30.72
N PHE A 72 27.83 -14.33 -30.50
CA PHE A 72 28.98 -13.45 -30.29
C PHE A 72 29.52 -13.47 -28.86
N LYS A 73 28.69 -13.91 -27.90
CA LYS A 73 29.00 -13.97 -26.47
C LYS A 73 28.75 -15.37 -25.93
N LYS A 74 29.61 -15.82 -25.02
CA LYS A 74 29.50 -17.12 -24.37
C LYS A 74 28.60 -17.05 -23.14
N VAL A 75 28.17 -18.23 -22.67
CA VAL A 75 27.51 -18.37 -21.37
C VAL A 75 28.40 -17.78 -20.27
N GLY A 76 27.81 -16.97 -19.40
CA GLY A 76 28.48 -16.21 -18.35
C GLY A 76 28.94 -14.81 -18.76
N GLU A 77 28.94 -14.47 -20.04
CA GLU A 77 29.38 -13.14 -20.50
C GLU A 77 28.25 -12.11 -20.48
N LYS A 78 28.62 -10.87 -20.16
CA LYS A 78 27.73 -9.71 -20.20
C LYS A 78 27.55 -9.18 -21.62
N ILE A 79 26.35 -8.70 -21.91
CA ILE A 79 25.97 -8.06 -23.18
C ILE A 79 25.13 -6.81 -22.89
N GLY A 80 25.37 -5.73 -23.64
CA GLY A 80 24.57 -4.51 -23.59
C GLY A 80 23.31 -4.61 -24.45
N LYS A 81 22.32 -3.76 -24.16
CA LYS A 81 21.12 -3.66 -25.01
C LYS A 81 21.53 -3.15 -26.40
N GLY A 82 21.11 -3.86 -27.45
CA GLY A 82 21.41 -3.51 -28.84
C GLY A 82 22.72 -4.10 -29.37
N ASP A 83 23.58 -4.64 -28.50
CA ASP A 83 24.82 -5.28 -28.93
C ASP A 83 24.53 -6.52 -29.80
N PRO A 84 25.39 -6.83 -30.79
CA PRO A 84 25.30 -8.07 -31.55
C PRO A 84 25.32 -9.28 -30.63
N MET A 85 24.21 -10.02 -30.57
CA MET A 85 24.07 -11.19 -29.71
C MET A 85 24.38 -12.47 -30.47
N ALA A 86 23.82 -12.60 -31.67
CA ALA A 86 24.05 -13.73 -32.55
C ALA A 86 24.01 -13.30 -34.02
N GLN A 87 24.63 -14.06 -34.91
CA GLN A 87 24.62 -13.83 -36.35
C GLN A 87 24.64 -15.17 -37.10
N ASN A 88 23.89 -15.25 -38.20
CA ASN A 88 23.97 -16.43 -39.07
C ASN A 88 25.22 -16.38 -39.98
N GLU A 89 25.66 -17.54 -40.46
CA GLU A 89 26.84 -17.62 -41.34
C GLU A 89 26.59 -17.04 -42.75
N GLY A 90 25.31 -16.91 -43.14
CA GLY A 90 24.89 -16.49 -44.48
C GLY A 90 25.08 -17.57 -45.54
N PHE A 91 24.69 -17.29 -46.79
CA PHE A 91 24.91 -18.20 -47.92
C PHE A 91 26.21 -17.82 -48.63
N PHE A 92 27.22 -18.70 -48.62
CA PHE A 92 28.58 -18.41 -49.10
C PHE A 92 29.20 -17.13 -48.50
N GLY A 93 28.83 -16.78 -47.25
CA GLY A 93 29.30 -15.57 -46.56
C GLY A 93 28.56 -14.28 -46.93
N PHE A 94 27.60 -14.32 -47.85
CA PHE A 94 26.73 -13.20 -48.20
C PHE A 94 25.41 -13.26 -47.40
N PHE A 95 24.74 -12.10 -47.24
CA PHE A 95 23.43 -11.95 -46.59
C PHE A 95 23.38 -12.35 -45.10
N LYS A 96 24.38 -11.93 -44.31
CA LYS A 96 24.37 -12.15 -42.87
C LYS A 96 23.29 -11.32 -42.17
N SER A 97 22.51 -11.95 -41.31
CA SER A 97 21.58 -11.31 -40.39
C SER A 97 22.19 -11.31 -38.98
N THR A 98 22.08 -10.18 -38.31
CA THR A 98 22.56 -10.02 -36.93
C THR A 98 21.36 -9.79 -36.03
N LEU A 99 21.27 -10.57 -34.97
CA LEU A 99 20.27 -10.41 -33.93
C LEU A 99 20.87 -9.58 -32.79
N PRO A 100 20.40 -8.35 -32.55
CA PRO A 100 20.81 -7.57 -31.39
C PRO A 100 20.18 -8.10 -30.10
N ALA A 101 20.85 -7.88 -28.96
CA ALA A 101 20.31 -8.20 -27.65
C ALA A 101 19.10 -7.28 -27.31
N PRO A 102 17.96 -7.83 -26.87
CA PRO A 102 16.76 -7.04 -26.56
C PRO A 102 16.91 -6.20 -25.28
N MET A 103 17.83 -6.60 -24.40
CA MET A 103 18.15 -5.90 -23.15
C MET A 103 19.61 -6.13 -22.74
N ALA A 104 20.10 -5.35 -21.78
CA ALA A 104 21.38 -5.62 -21.15
C ALA A 104 21.25 -6.79 -20.17
N GLY A 105 22.27 -7.63 -20.09
CA GLY A 105 22.22 -8.82 -19.24
C GLY A 105 23.44 -9.72 -19.34
N THR A 106 23.30 -10.93 -18.84
CA THR A 106 24.29 -12.01 -18.92
C THR A 106 23.67 -13.19 -19.66
N ILE A 107 24.41 -13.79 -20.59
CA ILE A 107 23.99 -15.03 -21.27
C ILE A 107 24.02 -16.16 -20.24
N GLU A 108 22.86 -16.63 -19.80
CA GLU A 108 22.74 -17.66 -18.76
C GLU A 108 22.80 -19.06 -19.35
N SER A 109 22.19 -19.26 -20.52
CA SER A 109 22.27 -20.53 -21.24
C SER A 109 22.02 -20.34 -22.73
N VAL A 110 22.55 -21.28 -23.52
CA VAL A 110 22.33 -21.40 -24.96
C VAL A 110 21.97 -22.86 -25.23
N SER A 111 20.78 -23.11 -25.75
CA SER A 111 20.27 -24.46 -25.99
C SER A 111 20.44 -24.87 -27.45
N GLU A 112 21.24 -25.90 -27.69
CA GLU A 112 21.40 -26.52 -29.01
C GLU A 112 20.18 -27.37 -29.45
N ILE A 113 19.30 -27.73 -28.52
CA ILE A 113 18.11 -28.56 -28.78
C ILE A 113 16.92 -27.69 -29.20
N THR A 114 16.68 -26.61 -28.45
CA THR A 114 15.52 -25.72 -28.68
C THR A 114 15.86 -24.46 -29.46
N GLY A 115 17.16 -24.15 -29.63
CA GLY A 115 17.62 -22.93 -30.28
C GLY A 115 17.36 -21.65 -29.48
N GLN A 116 17.05 -21.80 -28.19
CA GLN A 116 16.75 -20.69 -27.29
C GLN A 116 18.00 -20.23 -26.53
N VAL A 117 18.06 -18.93 -26.28
CA VAL A 117 19.05 -18.29 -25.43
C VAL A 117 18.33 -17.65 -24.26
N ILE A 118 18.81 -17.93 -23.04
CA ILE A 118 18.31 -17.32 -21.81
C ILE A 118 19.21 -16.14 -21.47
N LEU A 119 18.62 -14.94 -21.44
CA LEU A 119 19.30 -13.70 -21.08
C LEU A 119 18.76 -13.19 -19.74
N ARG A 120 19.63 -13.05 -18.74
CA ARG A 120 19.26 -12.56 -17.41
C ARG A 120 19.68 -11.10 -17.22
N ALA A 121 18.75 -10.25 -16.81
CA ALA A 121 19.05 -8.85 -16.49
C ALA A 121 19.99 -8.77 -15.28
N PRO A 122 20.73 -7.65 -15.11
CA PRO A 122 21.42 -7.39 -13.85
C PRO A 122 20.48 -7.49 -12.64
N PRO A 123 20.97 -7.98 -11.48
CA PRO A 123 20.18 -7.98 -10.27
C PRO A 123 19.75 -6.56 -9.89
N ARG A 124 18.59 -6.46 -9.22
CA ARG A 124 18.02 -5.21 -8.76
C ARG A 124 18.11 -5.13 -7.25
N LEU A 125 18.89 -4.17 -6.75
CA LEU A 125 18.93 -3.85 -5.33
C LEU A 125 17.53 -3.45 -4.84
N VAL A 126 17.11 -4.08 -3.75
CA VAL A 126 15.91 -3.75 -2.98
C VAL A 126 16.36 -3.36 -1.59
N GLU A 127 15.93 -2.17 -1.18
CA GLU A 127 16.14 -1.65 0.17
C GLU A 127 14.77 -1.44 0.80
N ILE A 128 14.68 -1.78 2.08
CA ILE A 128 13.51 -1.46 2.90
C ILE A 128 13.92 -0.44 3.95
N THR A 129 13.12 0.62 4.08
CA THR A 129 13.32 1.62 5.13
C THR A 129 12.56 1.20 6.40
N ALA A 130 12.85 1.87 7.51
CA ALA A 130 12.11 1.71 8.76
C ALA A 130 10.63 2.09 8.61
N TYR A 131 10.31 2.95 7.63
CA TYR A 131 8.99 3.50 7.30
C TYR A 131 8.39 4.40 8.38
N VAL A 132 8.75 4.22 9.65
CA VAL A 132 8.34 5.08 10.75
C VAL A 132 9.51 5.36 11.68
N ASP A 133 9.50 6.53 12.31
CA ASP A 133 10.45 6.86 13.37
C ASP A 133 10.17 5.94 14.58
N GLY A 134 11.23 5.40 15.19
CA GLY A 134 11.07 4.44 16.28
C GLY A 134 12.37 3.80 16.73
N VAL A 135 12.25 2.60 17.30
CA VAL A 135 13.37 1.76 17.75
C VAL A 135 13.24 0.37 17.14
N VAL A 136 14.35 -0.23 16.76
CA VAL A 136 14.40 -1.64 16.35
C VAL A 136 14.15 -2.51 17.59
N ASP A 137 12.98 -3.14 17.66
CA ASP A 137 12.56 -4.02 18.77
C ASP A 137 13.08 -5.44 18.60
N GLN A 138 13.23 -5.88 17.35
CA GLN A 138 13.71 -7.22 17.03
C GLN A 138 14.42 -7.24 15.68
N VAL A 139 15.52 -7.98 15.59
CA VAL A 139 16.14 -8.34 14.31
C VAL A 139 15.60 -9.68 13.83
N LEU A 140 15.17 -9.73 12.57
CA LEU A 140 14.79 -10.96 11.86
C LEU A 140 15.98 -11.38 10.99
N PRO A 141 16.77 -12.41 11.38
CA PRO A 141 18.02 -12.74 10.70
C PRO A 141 17.84 -12.92 9.19
N ASN A 142 18.68 -12.25 8.41
CA ASN A 142 18.68 -12.20 6.94
C ASN A 142 17.37 -11.71 6.29
N GLN A 143 16.36 -11.31 7.06
CA GLN A 143 15.04 -10.96 6.51
C GLN A 143 14.62 -9.54 6.82
N GLY A 144 15.07 -8.94 7.93
CA GLY A 144 14.77 -7.55 8.24
C GLY A 144 14.65 -7.27 9.72
N VAL A 145 13.72 -6.40 10.11
CA VAL A 145 13.55 -5.93 11.50
C VAL A 145 12.10 -5.71 11.86
N VAL A 146 11.79 -5.71 13.16
CA VAL A 146 10.54 -5.18 13.71
C VAL A 146 10.83 -3.79 14.27
N ILE A 147 10.13 -2.77 13.76
CA ILE A 147 10.20 -1.41 14.29
C ILE A 147 9.09 -1.21 15.30
N LYS A 148 9.46 -0.81 16.51
CA LYS A 148 8.53 -0.39 17.55
C LYS A 148 8.45 1.13 17.60
N THR A 149 7.23 1.63 17.59
CA THR A 149 6.93 3.06 17.65
C THR A 149 5.71 3.30 18.52
N PHE A 150 5.48 4.53 18.93
CA PHE A 150 4.34 4.93 19.75
C PHE A 150 3.75 6.23 19.21
N GLY A 151 2.43 6.32 19.18
CA GLY A 151 1.71 7.54 18.80
C GLY A 151 0.37 7.26 18.16
N THR A 152 -0.06 8.18 17.30
CA THR A 152 -1.34 8.08 16.60
C THR A 152 -1.26 7.05 15.47
N PHE A 153 -2.31 6.23 15.35
CA PHE A 153 -2.53 5.30 14.25
C PHE A 153 -3.93 5.47 13.68
N ILE A 154 -4.03 5.67 12.37
CA ILE A 154 -5.30 5.85 11.64
C ILE A 154 -5.28 4.92 10.44
N GLN A 155 -6.28 4.06 10.32
CA GLN A 155 -6.52 3.26 9.12
C GLN A 155 -7.54 3.94 8.21
N GLY A 156 -7.25 3.93 6.91
CA GLY A 156 -8.21 4.29 5.88
C GLY A 156 -8.95 3.06 5.33
N ILE A 157 -10.06 3.30 4.66
CA ILE A 157 -10.81 2.26 3.96
C ILE A 157 -10.12 1.85 2.65
N PHE A 158 -9.52 2.82 1.97
CA PHE A 158 -8.93 2.68 0.64
C PHE A 158 -7.79 3.68 0.44
N GLY A 159 -6.80 3.32 -0.36
CA GLY A 159 -5.66 4.16 -0.66
C GLY A 159 -4.94 3.73 -1.93
N ILE A 160 -4.03 4.57 -2.38
CA ILE A 160 -3.16 4.33 -3.54
C ILE A 160 -1.79 4.96 -3.32
N GLY A 161 -0.78 4.40 -3.97
CA GLY A 161 0.60 4.85 -3.81
C GLY A 161 1.30 4.23 -2.59
N GLY A 162 2.62 4.15 -2.68
CA GLY A 162 3.44 3.48 -1.67
C GLY A 162 3.66 4.30 -0.40
N GLU A 163 4.60 3.82 0.40
CA GLU A 163 5.01 4.46 1.65
C GLU A 163 5.62 5.84 1.41
N THR A 164 5.25 6.80 2.25
CA THR A 164 5.82 8.14 2.25
C THR A 164 5.80 8.76 3.65
N SER A 165 6.49 9.89 3.81
CA SER A 165 6.50 10.65 5.05
C SER A 165 6.60 12.15 4.77
N GLY A 166 5.98 12.95 5.63
CA GLY A 166 6.01 14.41 5.55
C GLY A 166 5.39 15.06 6.78
N GLU A 167 5.59 16.36 6.93
CA GLU A 167 4.88 17.18 7.91
C GLU A 167 3.38 17.22 7.58
N LEU A 168 2.53 17.05 8.58
CA LEU A 168 1.07 17.07 8.44
C LEU A 168 0.53 18.50 8.41
N VAL A 169 -0.26 18.84 7.38
CA VAL A 169 -0.88 20.17 7.24
C VAL A 169 -2.37 20.04 6.97
N MET A 170 -3.17 20.77 7.75
CA MET A 170 -4.61 20.87 7.53
C MET A 170 -4.89 21.89 6.41
N LEU A 171 -5.48 21.43 5.30
CA LEU A 171 -5.99 22.31 4.25
C LEU A 171 -7.49 22.60 4.40
N ALA A 172 -8.24 21.61 4.86
CA ALA A 172 -9.64 21.76 5.17
C ALA A 172 -9.86 22.38 6.56
N GLY A 173 -10.76 23.35 6.64
CA GLY A 173 -11.25 23.97 7.87
C GLY A 173 -12.34 23.15 8.58
N SER A 174 -12.99 22.22 7.88
CA SER A 174 -14.02 21.34 8.41
C SER A 174 -14.01 19.96 7.73
N PRO A 175 -14.56 18.90 8.36
CA PRO A 175 -14.57 17.54 7.81
C PRO A 175 -15.41 17.39 6.54
N ASP A 176 -16.39 18.26 6.33
CA ASP A 176 -17.30 18.28 5.19
C ASP A 176 -16.78 19.11 4.01
N GLN A 177 -15.68 19.85 4.18
CA GLN A 177 -15.12 20.70 3.15
C GLN A 177 -14.47 19.87 2.03
N GLU A 178 -14.93 20.09 0.80
CA GLU A 178 -14.29 19.55 -0.40
C GLU A 178 -12.96 20.27 -0.69
N MET A 179 -11.98 19.52 -1.19
CA MET A 179 -10.70 20.09 -1.61
C MET A 179 -10.81 20.74 -2.99
N THR A 180 -10.14 21.86 -3.17
CA THR A 180 -9.98 22.51 -4.49
C THR A 180 -8.51 22.64 -4.88
N PRO A 181 -8.17 22.61 -6.18
CA PRO A 181 -6.78 22.66 -6.63
C PRO A 181 -6.04 23.91 -6.14
N ASP A 182 -6.72 25.06 -6.07
CA ASP A 182 -6.14 26.35 -5.66
C ASP A 182 -5.70 26.40 -4.19
N GLN A 183 -6.17 25.46 -3.36
CA GLN A 183 -5.71 25.32 -1.99
C GLN A 183 -4.29 24.73 -1.91
N ILE A 184 -3.83 24.03 -2.95
CA ILE A 184 -2.51 23.43 -2.99
C ILE A 184 -1.50 24.48 -3.46
N LYS A 185 -0.60 24.88 -2.55
CA LYS A 185 0.37 25.95 -2.75
C LYS A 185 1.80 25.42 -2.68
N PRO A 186 2.80 26.14 -3.24
CA PRO A 186 4.20 25.74 -3.21
C PRO A 186 4.76 25.38 -1.82
N GLU A 187 4.25 26.01 -0.75
CA GLU A 187 4.64 25.71 0.64
C GLU A 187 4.22 24.32 1.13
N HIS A 188 3.34 23.61 0.40
CA HIS A 188 2.93 22.24 0.70
C HIS A 188 3.84 21.17 0.07
N ALA A 189 4.85 21.58 -0.71
CA ALA A 189 5.82 20.65 -1.26
C ALA A 189 6.52 19.86 -0.15
N GLY A 190 6.62 18.54 -0.30
CA GLY A 190 7.21 17.65 0.70
C GLY A 190 6.29 17.29 1.88
N LYS A 191 5.07 17.84 1.95
CA LYS A 191 4.15 17.65 3.09
C LYS A 191 3.08 16.60 2.82
N ILE A 192 2.40 16.18 3.89
CA ILE A 192 1.17 15.40 3.85
C ILE A 192 0.02 16.34 4.17
N VAL A 193 -0.93 16.47 3.25
CA VAL A 193 -2.05 17.41 3.38
C VAL A 193 -3.35 16.70 3.76
N VAL A 194 -4.13 17.32 4.64
CA VAL A 194 -5.39 16.78 5.14
C VAL A 194 -6.56 17.59 4.58
N GLY A 195 -7.43 16.90 3.84
CA GLY A 195 -8.70 17.41 3.33
C GLY A 195 -9.88 17.08 4.24
N GLY A 196 -11.08 17.48 3.80
CA GLY A 196 -12.34 17.14 4.44
C GLY A 196 -13.00 15.96 3.75
N SER A 197 -14.01 16.23 2.92
CA SER A 197 -14.96 15.23 2.42
C SER A 197 -14.59 14.60 1.07
N LEU A 198 -13.95 15.35 0.18
CA LEU A 198 -13.74 14.90 -1.19
C LEU A 198 -12.40 15.38 -1.76
N VAL A 199 -11.72 14.47 -2.47
CA VAL A 199 -10.64 14.78 -3.41
C VAL A 199 -11.05 14.42 -4.83
N THR A 200 -10.61 15.23 -5.79
CA THR A 200 -10.86 15.04 -7.23
C THR A 200 -9.55 14.90 -7.99
N ASN A 201 -9.59 14.37 -9.21
CA ASN A 201 -8.40 14.21 -10.05
C ASN A 201 -7.64 15.54 -10.31
N PRO A 202 -8.30 16.70 -10.51
CA PRO A 202 -7.62 17.99 -10.56
C PRO A 202 -6.83 18.33 -9.30
N VAL A 203 -7.34 18.00 -8.11
CA VAL A 203 -6.64 18.20 -6.83
C VAL A 203 -5.41 17.28 -6.75
N LEU A 204 -5.55 16.01 -7.15
CA LEU A 204 -4.43 15.07 -7.19
C LEU A 204 -3.34 15.54 -8.17
N ALA A 205 -3.73 16.04 -9.34
CA ALA A 205 -2.80 16.61 -10.31
C ALA A 205 -2.05 17.84 -9.76
N ALA A 206 -2.75 18.74 -9.06
CA ALA A 206 -2.15 19.88 -8.39
C ALA A 206 -1.20 19.47 -7.25
N ALA A 207 -1.53 18.42 -6.49
CA ALA A 207 -0.67 17.85 -5.47
C ALA A 207 0.64 17.33 -6.07
N ILE A 208 0.55 16.57 -7.16
CA ILE A 208 1.73 16.03 -7.87
C ILE A 208 2.60 17.15 -8.41
N SER A 209 2.02 18.13 -9.12
CA SER A 209 2.79 19.22 -9.73
C SER A 209 3.50 20.09 -8.71
N THR A 210 2.92 20.22 -7.51
CA THR A 210 3.49 20.97 -6.39
C THR A 210 4.53 20.15 -5.61
N GLY A 211 4.53 18.82 -5.74
CA GLY A 211 5.41 17.93 -4.99
C GLY A 211 4.93 17.60 -3.58
N VAL A 212 3.63 17.69 -3.32
CA VAL A 212 2.98 17.14 -2.11
C VAL A 212 3.25 15.63 -2.06
N LYS A 213 3.58 15.11 -0.87
CA LYS A 213 3.92 13.69 -0.68
C LYS A 213 2.70 12.81 -0.47
N GLY A 214 1.70 13.31 0.23
CA GLY A 214 0.46 12.57 0.39
C GLY A 214 -0.77 13.38 0.75
N LEU A 215 -1.95 12.78 0.58
CA LEU A 215 -3.26 13.33 0.93
C LEU A 215 -4.02 12.38 1.84
N ILE A 216 -4.72 12.94 2.84
CA ILE A 216 -5.65 12.21 3.71
C ILE A 216 -7.02 12.89 3.59
N VAL A 217 -8.06 12.15 3.20
CA VAL A 217 -9.36 12.73 2.82
C VAL A 217 -10.50 11.74 3.12
N GLY A 218 -11.72 12.25 3.33
CA GLY A 218 -12.90 11.43 3.59
C GLY A 218 -13.32 10.52 2.43
N GLY A 219 -13.39 11.05 1.21
CA GLY A 219 -13.79 10.28 0.04
C GLY A 219 -13.23 10.71 -1.31
N ILE A 220 -13.41 9.85 -2.31
CA ILE A 220 -13.01 10.06 -3.73
C ILE A 220 -14.08 9.48 -4.65
N HIS A 221 -14.36 10.10 -5.81
CA HIS A 221 -15.22 9.45 -6.81
C HIS A 221 -14.48 8.35 -7.57
N ASP A 222 -15.22 7.31 -7.96
CA ASP A 222 -14.69 6.23 -8.80
C ASP A 222 -14.13 6.76 -10.14
N GLN A 223 -14.79 7.75 -10.75
CA GLN A 223 -14.30 8.38 -11.98
C GLN A 223 -12.98 9.12 -11.77
N ASP A 224 -12.86 9.91 -10.70
CA ASP A 224 -11.62 10.62 -10.37
C ASP A 224 -10.46 9.65 -10.14
N LEU A 225 -10.73 8.52 -9.48
CA LEU A 225 -9.75 7.45 -9.28
C LEU A 225 -9.31 6.82 -10.61
N ARG A 226 -10.25 6.48 -11.50
CA ARG A 226 -9.95 5.93 -12.84
C ARG A 226 -9.11 6.90 -13.66
N ASP A 227 -9.48 8.18 -13.68
CA ASP A 227 -8.76 9.20 -14.43
C ASP A 227 -7.33 9.38 -13.89
N PHE A 228 -7.17 9.33 -12.57
CA PHE A 228 -5.87 9.40 -11.92
C PHE A 228 -4.99 8.18 -12.24
N LEU A 229 -5.57 6.98 -12.18
CA LEU A 229 -4.86 5.73 -12.44
C LEU A 229 -4.59 5.49 -13.93
N GLY A 230 -5.47 5.96 -14.81
CA GLY A 230 -5.45 5.70 -16.25
C GLY A 230 -5.93 4.29 -16.63
N TYR A 231 -6.55 3.57 -15.70
CA TYR A 231 -7.12 2.23 -15.90
C TYR A 231 -8.16 1.92 -14.82
N ASP A 232 -8.96 0.89 -15.06
CA ASP A 232 -9.97 0.42 -14.13
C ASP A 232 -9.34 -0.41 -13.00
N LEU A 233 -9.55 0.03 -11.75
CA LEU A 233 -9.10 -0.74 -10.59
C LEU A 233 -9.99 -1.99 -10.43
N GLY A 234 -9.47 -3.14 -10.85
CA GLY A 234 -10.17 -4.43 -10.75
C GLY A 234 -10.17 -4.99 -9.32
N VAL A 235 -9.32 -5.97 -9.05
CA VAL A 235 -9.11 -6.46 -7.68
C VAL A 235 -8.25 -5.41 -6.96
N ALA A 236 -8.79 -4.73 -5.94
CA ALA A 236 -8.10 -3.66 -5.23
C ALA A 236 -6.86 -4.17 -4.48
N ILE A 237 -5.74 -4.23 -5.20
CA ILE A 237 -4.37 -4.39 -4.72
C ILE A 237 -3.64 -3.13 -5.18
N THR A 238 -3.35 -2.25 -4.23
CA THR A 238 -2.72 -0.95 -4.46
C THR A 238 -1.48 -0.78 -3.58
N GLY A 239 -0.75 0.32 -3.75
CA GLY A 239 0.45 0.66 -2.99
C GLY A 239 1.76 0.53 -3.78
N SER A 240 1.68 0.03 -5.02
CA SER A 240 2.83 -0.09 -5.92
C SER A 240 2.84 0.95 -7.04
N GLU A 241 1.76 1.72 -7.16
CA GLU A 241 1.60 2.74 -8.17
C GLU A 241 2.62 3.88 -7.96
N ARG A 242 3.32 4.24 -9.03
CA ARG A 242 4.26 5.37 -9.03
C ARG A 242 3.59 6.61 -9.62
N LYS A 243 2.63 7.17 -8.87
CA LYS A 243 1.83 8.32 -9.32
C LYS A 243 2.33 9.67 -8.80
N GLY A 244 3.37 9.68 -7.97
CA GLY A 244 3.99 10.91 -7.45
C GLY A 244 3.38 11.41 -6.14
N VAL A 245 2.26 10.84 -5.69
CA VAL A 245 1.61 11.14 -4.42
C VAL A 245 0.96 9.89 -3.84
N THR A 246 0.89 9.80 -2.51
CA THR A 246 0.18 8.74 -1.78
C THR A 246 -1.16 9.28 -1.27
N LEU A 247 -2.24 8.52 -1.44
CA LEU A 247 -3.58 8.90 -0.99
C LEU A 247 -4.11 7.89 0.02
N VAL A 248 -4.65 8.39 1.12
CA VAL A 248 -5.43 7.64 2.11
C VAL A 248 -6.84 8.22 2.16
N VAL A 249 -7.82 7.37 1.91
CA VAL A 249 -9.24 7.67 2.00
C VAL A 249 -9.80 7.04 3.27
N THR A 250 -10.43 7.83 4.14
CA THR A 250 -10.87 7.34 5.46
C THR A 250 -12.27 6.75 5.45
N GLU A 251 -13.21 7.28 4.64
CA GLU A 251 -14.62 6.89 4.71
C GLU A 251 -15.11 6.08 3.50
N GLY A 252 -14.74 6.45 2.27
CA GLY A 252 -15.11 5.65 1.10
C GLY A 252 -15.18 6.38 -0.24
N PHE A 253 -16.08 5.92 -1.10
CA PHE A 253 -16.25 6.48 -2.44
C PHE A 253 -17.43 7.45 -2.48
N GLY A 254 -17.20 8.64 -3.05
CA GLY A 254 -18.14 9.77 -3.07
C GLY A 254 -17.76 10.91 -2.10
N PRO A 255 -18.58 11.97 -2.01
CA PRO A 255 -18.34 13.12 -1.15
C PRO A 255 -18.74 12.81 0.29
N ILE A 256 -17.91 12.06 1.00
CA ILE A 256 -18.20 11.59 2.35
C ILE A 256 -17.37 12.41 3.35
N PRO A 257 -18.01 13.21 4.23
CA PRO A 257 -17.29 13.94 5.27
C PRO A 257 -16.45 13.02 6.14
N MET A 258 -15.18 13.38 6.35
CA MET A 258 -14.30 12.65 7.28
C MET A 258 -14.94 12.60 8.67
N ALA A 259 -14.85 11.48 9.38
CA ALA A 259 -15.37 11.40 10.73
C ALA A 259 -14.75 12.50 11.63
N HIS A 260 -15.57 13.22 12.39
CA HIS A 260 -15.11 14.32 13.25
C HIS A 260 -13.97 13.92 14.18
N ARG A 261 -13.99 12.69 14.72
CA ARG A 261 -12.93 12.14 15.57
C ARG A 261 -11.60 12.06 14.83
N THR A 262 -11.59 11.45 13.64
CA THR A 262 -10.39 11.34 12.78
C THR A 262 -9.87 12.71 12.38
N PHE A 263 -10.75 13.60 11.94
CA PHE A 263 -10.38 14.95 11.51
C PHE A 263 -9.80 15.79 12.65
N ASN A 264 -10.41 15.75 13.84
CA ASN A 264 -9.92 16.44 15.03
C ASN A 264 -8.59 15.86 15.53
N LEU A 265 -8.40 14.54 15.43
CA LEU A 265 -7.15 13.87 15.77
C LEU A 265 -6.03 14.29 14.81
N LEU A 266 -6.26 14.29 13.50
CA LEU A 266 -5.29 14.79 12.52
C LEU A 266 -4.96 16.27 12.78
N ARG A 267 -5.98 17.08 13.09
CA ARG A 267 -5.81 18.50 13.45
C ARG A 267 -4.96 18.68 14.71
N SER A 268 -5.14 17.88 15.75
CA SER A 268 -4.35 17.98 16.99
C SER A 268 -2.86 17.62 16.77
N LYS A 269 -2.56 16.89 15.69
CA LYS A 269 -1.20 16.50 15.30
C LYS A 269 -0.64 17.32 14.11
N ALA A 270 -1.32 18.40 13.69
CA ALA A 270 -0.81 19.28 12.64
C ALA A 270 0.59 19.83 12.99
N GLY A 271 1.47 19.91 11.98
CA GLY A 271 2.87 20.29 12.15
C GLY A 271 3.80 19.16 12.61
N ARG A 272 3.26 17.98 12.98
CA ARG A 272 4.07 16.79 13.26
C ARG A 272 4.38 16.02 11.98
N ARG A 273 5.45 15.25 11.99
CA ARG A 273 5.78 14.33 10.91
C ARG A 273 4.89 13.10 10.99
N ALA A 274 4.31 12.72 9.85
CA ALA A 274 3.54 11.49 9.70
C ALA A 274 4.24 10.57 8.69
N SER A 275 4.09 9.27 8.90
CA SER A 275 4.34 8.23 7.90
C SER A 275 3.00 7.72 7.40
N MET A 276 2.87 7.48 6.10
CA MET A 276 1.62 6.97 5.53
C MET A 276 1.88 5.98 4.40
N SER A 277 0.96 5.03 4.25
CA SER A 277 0.95 4.07 3.14
C SER A 277 -0.44 4.01 2.55
N GLY A 278 -0.52 4.14 1.22
CA GLY A 278 -1.76 3.97 0.47
C GLY A 278 -2.05 2.50 0.13
N ALA A 279 -1.20 1.55 0.54
CA ALA A 279 -1.37 0.15 0.18
C ALA A 279 -2.71 -0.41 0.68
N THR A 280 -3.52 -0.94 -0.24
CA THR A 280 -4.80 -1.55 0.07
C THR A 280 -4.87 -2.94 -0.56
N GLN A 281 -5.27 -3.94 0.23
CA GLN A 281 -5.51 -5.30 -0.23
C GLN A 281 -6.73 -5.87 0.46
N ILE A 282 -7.77 -6.20 -0.33
CA ILE A 282 -9.07 -6.62 0.20
C ILE A 282 -9.26 -8.14 0.33
N ARG A 283 -8.39 -8.96 -0.30
CA ARG A 283 -8.44 -10.44 -0.28
C ARG A 283 -7.15 -10.98 0.31
N ALA A 284 -7.22 -12.12 1.00
CA ALA A 284 -6.10 -12.92 1.56
C ALA A 284 -4.91 -12.10 2.09
N GLY A 285 -4.80 -11.92 3.41
CA GLY A 285 -3.81 -10.99 3.97
C GLY A 285 -4.24 -9.55 3.77
N VAL A 286 -5.35 -9.17 4.41
CA VAL A 286 -5.96 -7.84 4.28
C VAL A 286 -4.94 -6.78 4.69
N ILE A 287 -4.65 -5.84 3.80
CA ILE A 287 -3.81 -4.67 4.07
C ILE A 287 -4.70 -3.44 3.96
N ARG A 288 -4.64 -2.59 4.97
CA ARG A 288 -5.33 -1.31 4.97
C ARG A 288 -4.32 -0.20 4.78
N PRO A 289 -4.70 0.87 4.06
CA PRO A 289 -3.91 2.08 4.04
C PRO A 289 -3.91 2.67 5.45
N GLU A 290 -2.84 3.36 5.79
CA GLU A 290 -2.60 3.78 7.17
C GLU A 290 -1.81 5.08 7.24
N VAL A 291 -1.97 5.76 8.37
CA VAL A 291 -1.24 6.95 8.78
C VAL A 291 -0.76 6.74 10.20
N ILE A 292 0.54 6.91 10.42
CA ILE A 292 1.19 6.81 11.72
C ILE A 292 1.83 8.16 12.02
N ILE A 293 1.57 8.71 13.20
CA ILE A 293 2.18 9.96 13.65
C ILE A 293 2.95 9.67 14.95
N PRO A 294 4.28 9.47 14.87
CA PRO A 294 5.08 9.14 16.04
C PRO A 294 5.09 10.24 17.10
N GLU A 295 4.97 9.84 18.35
CA GLU A 295 5.05 10.71 19.54
C GLU A 295 6.05 10.10 20.52
N LEU A 296 7.34 10.29 20.21
CA LEU A 296 8.45 9.57 20.86
C LEU A 296 9.13 10.38 21.97
N GLU A 297 8.45 11.39 22.50
CA GLU A 297 8.91 12.19 23.64
C GLU A 297 8.56 11.48 24.96
N GLY A 298 9.43 11.57 25.96
CA GLY A 298 9.23 10.89 27.25
C GLY A 298 9.52 9.38 27.21
N ASP A 299 9.00 8.65 28.19
CA ASP A 299 9.27 7.21 28.39
C ASP A 299 8.24 6.31 27.71
N TRP A 300 8.03 6.51 26.41
CA TRP A 300 7.06 5.75 25.62
C TRP A 300 7.43 4.27 25.46
N LEU A 301 8.69 3.89 25.71
CA LEU A 301 9.15 2.50 25.63
C LEU A 301 8.54 1.63 26.74
N GLN A 302 8.13 2.25 27.85
CA GLN A 302 7.40 1.59 28.94
C GLN A 302 5.88 1.58 28.74
N SER A 303 5.37 2.21 27.68
CA SER A 303 3.94 2.16 27.37
C SER A 303 3.50 0.71 27.12
N GLU A 304 2.46 0.28 27.83
CA GLU A 304 1.88 -1.05 27.62
C GLU A 304 1.19 -1.14 26.26
N ASP A 305 1.27 -2.32 25.64
CA ASP A 305 0.46 -2.67 24.48
C ASP A 305 -1.02 -2.64 24.88
N ARG A 306 -1.67 -1.49 24.71
CA ARG A 306 -3.13 -1.40 24.72
C ARG A 306 -3.64 -2.01 23.42
N VAL A 307 -3.70 -3.33 23.37
CA VAL A 307 -4.51 -4.03 22.38
C VAL A 307 -5.97 -3.70 22.71
N LEU A 308 -6.50 -2.66 22.06
CA LEU A 308 -7.92 -2.40 22.03
C LEU A 308 -8.54 -3.51 21.18
N ASP A 309 -8.80 -4.65 21.81
CA ASP A 309 -9.73 -5.65 21.27
C ASP A 309 -11.12 -5.01 21.28
N LEU A 310 -11.42 -4.26 20.22
CA LEU A 310 -12.78 -3.82 19.94
C LEU A 310 -13.60 -5.08 19.67
N GLU A 311 -14.25 -5.57 20.71
CA GLU A 311 -15.23 -6.63 20.61
C GLU A 311 -16.61 -6.02 20.44
N LEU A 312 -17.42 -6.62 19.56
CA LEU A 312 -18.81 -6.25 19.42
C LEU A 312 -19.56 -6.67 20.70
N ALA A 313 -19.71 -5.71 21.62
CA ALA A 313 -20.38 -5.88 22.92
C ALA A 313 -21.57 -4.92 23.04
N VAL A 314 -22.48 -5.23 23.98
CA VAL A 314 -23.56 -4.29 24.32
C VAL A 314 -22.94 -3.00 24.86
N GLY A 315 -23.38 -1.87 24.31
CA GLY A 315 -22.86 -0.54 24.58
C GLY A 315 -21.78 -0.07 23.61
N ALA A 316 -21.25 -0.95 22.75
CA ALA A 316 -20.24 -0.58 21.77
C ALA A 316 -20.81 0.40 20.73
N PRO A 317 -20.11 1.51 20.44
CA PRO A 317 -20.48 2.39 19.34
C PRO A 317 -20.11 1.72 18.01
N VAL A 318 -21.02 1.80 17.04
CA VAL A 318 -20.89 1.16 15.73
C VAL A 318 -21.35 2.11 14.62
N ARG A 319 -20.81 1.91 13.43
CA ARG A 319 -21.25 2.54 12.19
C ARG A 319 -21.92 1.51 11.29
N ILE A 320 -23.05 1.87 10.68
CA ILE A 320 -23.73 0.99 9.73
C ILE A 320 -23.02 1.08 8.38
N ILE A 321 -22.59 -0.05 7.83
CA ILE A 321 -21.84 -0.13 6.56
C ILE A 321 -22.68 -0.72 5.41
N ARG A 322 -24.01 -0.69 5.54
CA ARG A 322 -24.92 -1.17 4.50
C ARG A 322 -26.12 -0.24 4.32
N GLU A 323 -26.51 -0.04 3.05
CA GLU A 323 -27.77 0.61 2.70
C GLU A 323 -28.97 -0.10 3.33
N PRO A 324 -30.05 0.64 3.66
CA PRO A 324 -30.26 2.07 3.40
C PRO A 324 -29.64 3.00 4.45
N ASN A 325 -29.03 2.47 5.50
CA ASN A 325 -28.56 3.25 6.65
C ASN A 325 -27.04 3.48 6.64
N PHE A 326 -26.39 3.35 5.48
CA PHE A 326 -24.94 3.47 5.34
C PHE A 326 -24.42 4.77 5.95
N GLY A 327 -23.38 4.70 6.77
CA GLY A 327 -22.75 5.82 7.43
C GLY A 327 -23.39 6.27 8.74
N ARG A 328 -24.63 5.85 9.07
CA ARG A 328 -25.28 6.23 10.33
C ARG A 328 -24.57 5.61 11.54
N LEU A 329 -24.40 6.41 12.60
CA LEU A 329 -23.85 5.98 13.88
C LEU A 329 -24.95 5.39 14.77
N ALA A 330 -24.61 4.33 15.49
CA ALA A 330 -25.51 3.67 16.43
C ALA A 330 -24.74 3.08 17.61
N LYS A 331 -25.47 2.68 18.65
CA LYS A 331 -24.95 1.97 19.82
C LYS A 331 -25.57 0.58 19.89
N VAL A 332 -24.76 -0.46 20.08
CA VAL A 332 -25.28 -1.82 20.27
C VAL A 332 -26.07 -1.88 21.57
N VAL A 333 -27.34 -2.27 21.51
CA VAL A 333 -28.22 -2.43 22.68
C VAL A 333 -28.47 -3.89 23.04
N ALA A 334 -28.40 -4.80 22.07
CA ALA A 334 -28.48 -6.23 22.33
C ALA A 334 -27.71 -7.05 21.28
N LEU A 335 -27.28 -8.24 21.70
CA LEU A 335 -26.63 -9.23 20.83
C LEU A 335 -27.39 -10.55 20.94
N PRO A 336 -28.50 -10.72 20.19
CA PRO A 336 -29.25 -11.96 20.19
C PRO A 336 -28.34 -13.16 19.92
N VAL A 337 -28.53 -14.23 20.71
CA VAL A 337 -27.79 -15.49 20.60
C VAL A 337 -28.25 -16.25 19.36
N GLU A 338 -29.56 -16.26 19.12
CA GLU A 338 -30.14 -16.95 17.97
C GLU A 338 -29.97 -16.11 16.69
N PRO A 339 -29.47 -16.72 15.60
CA PRO A 339 -29.45 -16.07 14.29
C PRO A 339 -30.87 -15.73 13.82
N ALA A 340 -31.06 -14.53 13.27
CA ALA A 340 -32.33 -14.10 12.69
C ALA A 340 -32.36 -14.36 11.18
N VAL A 341 -33.57 -14.55 10.64
CA VAL A 341 -33.80 -14.59 9.19
C VAL A 341 -33.92 -13.16 8.69
N ILE A 342 -33.07 -12.78 7.74
CA ILE A 342 -33.09 -11.45 7.12
C ILE A 342 -33.93 -11.45 5.84
N PRO A 343 -34.27 -10.29 5.23
CA PRO A 343 -35.12 -10.23 4.04
C PRO A 343 -34.63 -11.05 2.84
N SER A 344 -33.34 -11.36 2.76
CA SER A 344 -32.77 -12.26 1.76
C SER A 344 -32.96 -13.75 2.09
N GLU A 345 -33.79 -14.07 3.09
CA GLU A 345 -34.04 -15.41 3.66
C GLU A 345 -32.81 -16.09 4.28
N ALA A 346 -31.67 -15.40 4.32
CA ALA A 346 -30.46 -15.90 4.94
C ALA A 346 -30.61 -15.89 6.48
N LYS A 347 -30.14 -16.95 7.13
CA LYS A 347 -30.08 -17.03 8.59
C LYS A 347 -28.72 -16.55 9.07
N VAL A 348 -28.67 -15.36 9.67
CA VAL A 348 -27.41 -14.67 10.03
C VAL A 348 -27.41 -14.20 11.47
N ARG A 349 -26.22 -14.03 12.05
CA ARG A 349 -26.08 -13.40 13.37
C ARG A 349 -26.40 -11.92 13.25
N VAL A 350 -27.20 -11.42 14.18
CA VAL A 350 -27.63 -10.02 14.20
C VAL A 350 -27.17 -9.31 15.48
N ALA A 351 -27.24 -8.00 15.46
CA ALA A 351 -27.17 -7.12 16.61
C ALA A 351 -28.36 -6.15 16.56
N GLU A 352 -28.88 -5.80 17.72
CA GLU A 352 -29.83 -4.70 17.87
C GLU A 352 -29.03 -3.44 18.18
N VAL A 353 -29.27 -2.38 17.42
CA VAL A 353 -28.59 -1.09 17.55
C VAL A 353 -29.59 0.04 17.73
N GLU A 354 -29.20 1.05 18.48
CA GLU A 354 -29.97 2.29 18.70
C GLU A 354 -29.23 3.46 18.06
N LEU A 355 -29.89 4.15 17.14
CA LEU A 355 -29.37 5.30 16.40
C LEU A 355 -29.47 6.58 17.26
N ASP A 356 -28.75 7.64 16.88
CA ASP A 356 -28.71 8.95 17.59
C ASP A 356 -30.06 9.71 17.71
N GLY A 357 -31.18 9.10 17.28
CA GLY A 357 -32.55 9.58 17.47
C GLY A 357 -33.44 8.67 18.32
N GLY A 358 -32.88 7.64 18.97
CA GLY A 358 -33.62 6.64 19.76
C GLY A 358 -34.31 5.55 18.92
N GLU A 359 -34.22 5.62 17.60
CA GLU A 359 -34.69 4.57 16.68
C GLU A 359 -33.87 3.30 16.89
N ARG A 360 -34.55 2.16 17.10
CA ARG A 360 -33.92 0.84 17.24
C ARG A 360 -34.12 0.00 16.00
N MET A 361 -33.08 -0.73 15.63
CA MET A 361 -33.12 -1.63 14.48
C MET A 361 -32.27 -2.89 14.69
N THR A 362 -32.65 -3.96 14.01
CA THR A 362 -31.91 -5.23 14.01
C THR A 362 -31.17 -5.38 12.69
N LEU A 363 -29.85 -5.51 12.75
CA LEU A 363 -28.98 -5.62 11.57
C LEU A 363 -28.07 -6.84 11.65
N PRO A 364 -27.70 -7.46 10.52
CA PRO A 364 -26.60 -8.42 10.48
C PRO A 364 -25.35 -7.82 11.13
N ARG A 365 -24.64 -8.59 11.96
CA ARG A 365 -23.37 -8.12 12.55
C ARG A 365 -22.34 -7.73 11.49
N ALA A 366 -22.41 -8.37 10.32
CA ALA A 366 -21.58 -8.06 9.16
C ALA A 366 -21.89 -6.70 8.52
N ASN A 367 -23.01 -6.07 8.85
CA ASN A 367 -23.39 -4.73 8.39
C ASN A 367 -23.01 -3.63 9.39
N LEU A 368 -22.30 -4.00 10.46
CA LEU A 368 -21.84 -3.08 11.48
C LEU A 368 -20.31 -3.06 11.48
N GLU A 369 -19.79 -1.86 11.62
CA GLU A 369 -18.38 -1.59 11.86
C GLU A 369 -18.22 -1.05 13.27
N LEU A 370 -17.28 -1.59 14.04
CA LEU A 370 -16.93 -1.02 15.34
C LEU A 370 -16.19 0.30 15.13
N ILE A 371 -16.58 1.30 15.89
CA ILE A 371 -15.84 2.57 15.97
C ILE A 371 -15.33 2.74 17.39
N GLU A 372 -14.18 3.37 17.56
CA GLU A 372 -13.74 3.77 18.89
C GLU A 372 -14.54 4.97 19.36
N GLY A 373 -15.01 4.90 20.62
CA GLY A 373 -15.71 5.99 21.30
C GLY A 373 -14.87 7.24 21.51
#